data_AF-A0A1W6LH40-F1
#
_entry.id   AF-A0A1W6LH40-F1
#
_cell.length_a   1.000
_cell.length_b   1.000
_cell.length_c   1.000
_cell.angle_alpha   90.00
_cell.angle_beta   90.00
_cell.angle_gamma   90.00
#
_symmetry.space_group_name_H-M   'P 1'
#
loop_
_entity.id
_entity.type
_entity.pdbx_description
1 polymer ?
#
loop_
_entity_poly.entity_id
_entity_poly.type
_entity_poly.pdbx_seq_one_letter_code
_entity_poly.pdbx_strand_id
1 'polypeptide(L)'
;MKTSDRTLGSPADLAQLQRLRQARAEAAERRVFAQRRACDEARAEVEAQARRIEAERERVRRHALHRVGEGAASLPRFQALDAAFREDLDDNRDRAEYDLIDRQETLADELSALRERQGEWQREQVRRDAVSDALARSRAAVGLSRERAAESEAEDTRRGTPFHPLARTSR
;
A
#
# COMPACT_ATOMS: atom_id res chain seq x y z
N MET A 1 -1.82 2.27 -42.76
CA MET A 1 -1.69 2.43 -41.30
C MET A 1 -0.43 3.23 -41.01
N LYS A 2 -0.56 4.52 -40.66
CA LYS A 2 0.57 5.33 -40.19
C LYS A 2 0.82 4.94 -38.74
N THR A 3 1.88 4.17 -38.47
CA THR A 3 2.45 4.05 -37.13
C THR A 3 2.90 5.45 -36.75
N SER A 4 2.05 6.16 -36.03
CA SER A 4 2.44 7.40 -35.37
C SER A 4 3.56 7.01 -34.43
N ASP A 5 4.77 7.35 -34.86
CA ASP A 5 5.99 7.29 -34.07
C ASP A 5 5.70 8.17 -32.86
N ARG A 6 5.19 7.54 -31.78
CA ARG A 6 5.02 8.17 -30.49
C ARG A 6 6.44 8.44 -30.04
N THR A 7 6.96 9.59 -30.45
CA THR A 7 8.19 10.16 -29.94
C THR A 7 8.10 10.05 -28.44
N LEU A 8 8.85 9.08 -27.89
CA LEU A 8 9.17 9.05 -26.48
C LEU A 8 9.60 10.47 -26.16
N GLY A 9 8.91 11.12 -25.21
CA GLY A 9 9.13 12.54 -24.91
C GLY A 9 10.61 12.85 -24.71
N SER A 10 10.99 14.12 -24.81
CA SER A 10 12.39 14.53 -24.63
C SER A 10 12.98 13.87 -23.37
N PRO A 11 14.28 13.52 -23.34
CA PRO A 11 14.92 12.98 -22.14
C PRO A 11 14.64 13.80 -20.87
N ALA A 12 14.46 15.13 -21.04
CA ALA A 12 14.04 16.03 -19.96
C ALA A 12 12.60 15.75 -19.48
N ASP A 13 11.65 15.54 -20.39
CA ASP A 13 10.26 15.20 -20.09
C ASP A 13 10.16 13.85 -19.37
N LEU A 14 10.92 12.86 -19.84
CA LEU A 14 10.99 11.54 -19.22
C LEU A 14 11.59 11.61 -17.80
N ALA A 15 12.60 12.45 -17.58
CA ALA A 15 13.16 12.67 -16.25
C ALA A 15 12.18 13.39 -15.31
N GLN A 16 11.40 14.35 -15.81
CA GLN A 16 10.33 14.99 -15.03
C GLN A 16 9.22 13.99 -14.68
N LEU A 17 8.80 13.17 -15.65
CA LEU A 17 7.81 12.12 -15.43
C LEU A 17 8.30 11.07 -14.43
N GLN A 18 9.58 10.70 -14.48
CA GLN A 18 10.19 9.78 -13.51
C GLN A 18 10.09 10.33 -12.09
N ARG A 19 10.43 11.62 -11.89
CA ARG A 19 10.31 12.27 -10.57
C ARG A 19 8.86 12.26 -10.08
N LEU A 20 7.89 12.57 -10.93
CA LEU A 20 6.48 12.51 -10.59
C LEU A 20 6.04 11.08 -10.20
N ARG A 21 6.48 10.06 -10.95
CA ARG A 21 6.16 8.66 -10.67
C ARG A 21 6.79 8.16 -9.38
N GLN A 22 8.03 8.54 -9.09
CA GLN A 22 8.69 8.25 -7.83
C GLN A 22 7.90 8.84 -6.66
N ALA A 23 7.53 10.12 -6.72
CA ALA A 23 6.73 10.76 -5.67
C ALA A 23 5.36 10.10 -5.47
N ARG A 24 4.72 9.61 -6.55
CA ARG A 24 3.46 8.87 -6.47
C ARG A 24 3.62 7.48 -5.86
N ALA A 25 4.68 6.76 -6.20
CA ALA A 25 4.98 5.46 -5.62
C ALA A 25 5.25 5.57 -4.11
N GLU A 26 6.04 6.55 -3.68
CA GLU A 26 6.31 6.84 -2.27
C GLU A 26 5.04 7.26 -1.52
N ALA A 27 4.17 8.08 -2.14
CA ALA A 27 2.90 8.44 -1.54
C ALA A 27 1.95 7.23 -1.39
N ALA A 28 1.90 6.34 -2.38
CA ALA A 28 1.13 5.11 -2.31
C ALA A 28 1.67 4.15 -1.24
N GLU A 29 2.99 4.05 -1.10
CA GLU A 29 3.64 3.27 -0.04
C GLU A 29 3.27 3.79 1.35
N ARG A 30 3.33 5.11 1.58
CA ARG A 30 2.89 5.72 2.84
C ARG A 30 1.43 5.43 3.15
N ARG A 31 0.55 5.40 2.15
CA ARG A 31 -0.87 5.02 2.32
C ARG A 31 -1.03 3.56 2.73
N VAL A 32 -0.28 2.63 2.11
CA VAL A 32 -0.28 1.22 2.50
C VAL A 32 0.20 1.07 3.95
N PHE A 33 1.25 1.78 4.35
CA PHE A 33 1.74 1.75 5.72
C PHE A 33 0.72 2.28 6.73
N ALA A 34 0.08 3.42 6.43
CA ALA A 34 -0.98 3.97 7.27
C ALA A 34 -2.16 2.99 7.39
N GLN A 35 -2.58 2.38 6.29
CA GLN A 35 -3.66 1.40 6.27
C GLN A 35 -3.33 0.12 7.07
N ARG A 36 -2.06 -0.33 7.04
CA ARG A 36 -1.63 -1.45 7.90
C ARG A 36 -1.78 -1.13 9.37
N ARG A 37 -1.43 0.08 9.80
CA ARG A 37 -1.64 0.51 11.19
C ARG A 37 -3.11 0.50 11.57
N ALA A 38 -4.00 0.99 10.71
CA ALA A 38 -5.44 0.92 10.95
C ALA A 38 -5.93 -0.53 11.11
N CYS A 39 -5.43 -1.47 10.29
CA CYS A 39 -5.73 -2.90 10.47
C CYS A 39 -5.23 -3.45 11.81
N ASP A 40 -4.02 -3.07 12.23
CA ASP A 40 -3.45 -3.55 13.49
C ASP A 40 -4.21 -2.98 14.70
N GLU A 41 -4.64 -1.71 14.63
CA GLU A 41 -5.53 -1.08 15.61
C GLU A 41 -6.88 -1.80 15.69
N ALA A 42 -7.54 -2.02 14.55
CA ALA A 42 -8.81 -2.75 14.50
C ALA A 42 -8.70 -4.19 15.04
N ARG A 43 -7.59 -4.89 14.77
CA ARG A 43 -7.32 -6.22 15.36
C ARG A 43 -7.20 -6.15 16.88
N ALA A 44 -6.46 -5.17 17.39
CA ALA A 44 -6.29 -4.99 18.83
C ALA A 44 -7.64 -4.70 19.52
N GLU A 45 -8.53 -3.96 18.88
CA GLU A 45 -9.89 -3.70 19.38
C GLU A 45 -10.75 -4.96 19.41
N VAL A 46 -10.73 -5.78 18.35
CA VAL A 46 -11.43 -7.07 18.31
C VAL A 46 -10.93 -7.99 19.43
N GLU A 47 -9.62 -8.09 19.62
CA GLU A 47 -9.04 -8.91 20.70
C GLU A 47 -9.41 -8.37 22.08
N ALA A 48 -9.38 -7.06 22.27
CA ALA A 48 -9.79 -6.44 23.53
C ALA A 48 -11.26 -6.72 23.85
N GLN A 49 -12.13 -6.67 22.85
CA GLN A 49 -13.55 -6.96 23.03
C GLN A 49 -13.80 -8.45 23.30
N ALA A 50 -13.11 -9.35 22.61
CA ALA A 50 -13.17 -10.79 22.89
C ALA A 50 -12.75 -11.12 24.33
N ARG A 51 -11.69 -10.47 24.85
CA ARG A 51 -11.26 -10.60 26.25
C ARG A 51 -12.32 -10.10 27.24
N ARG A 52 -13.05 -9.02 26.92
CA ARG A 52 -14.16 -8.52 27.75
C ARG A 52 -15.31 -9.52 27.81
N ILE A 53 -15.70 -10.10 26.68
CA ILE A 53 -16.74 -11.14 26.63
C ILE A 53 -16.35 -12.34 27.50
N GLU A 54 -15.10 -12.82 27.41
CA GLU A 54 -14.66 -13.94 28.25
C GLU A 54 -14.66 -13.59 29.74
N ALA A 55 -14.26 -12.37 30.09
CA ALA A 55 -14.32 -11.91 31.48
C ALA A 55 -15.76 -11.85 32.02
N GLU A 56 -16.72 -11.40 31.21
CA GLU A 56 -18.14 -11.40 31.59
C GLU A 56 -18.70 -12.83 31.70
N ARG A 57 -18.32 -13.74 30.79
CA ARG A 57 -18.68 -15.16 30.89
C ARG A 57 -18.18 -15.80 32.19
N GLU A 58 -16.96 -15.47 32.62
CA GLU A 58 -16.42 -15.93 33.90
C GLU A 58 -17.14 -15.29 35.10
N ARG A 59 -17.61 -14.04 35.01
CA ARG A 59 -18.44 -13.42 36.06
C ARG A 59 -19.78 -14.14 36.19
N VAL A 60 -20.46 -14.42 35.08
CA VAL A 60 -21.70 -15.22 35.04
C VAL A 60 -21.48 -16.61 35.67
N ARG A 61 -20.39 -17.29 35.29
CA ARG A 61 -20.03 -18.62 35.83
C ARG A 61 -19.81 -18.59 37.35
N ARG A 62 -19.02 -17.64 37.86
CA ARG A 62 -18.77 -17.49 39.31
C ARG A 62 -20.05 -17.18 40.07
N HIS A 63 -20.92 -16.34 39.53
CA HIS A 63 -22.23 -16.05 40.12
C HIS A 63 -23.09 -17.32 40.22
N ALA A 64 -23.13 -18.13 39.15
CA ALA A 64 -23.86 -19.40 39.16
C ALA A 64 -23.31 -20.39 40.21
N LEU A 65 -21.99 -20.44 40.42
CA LEU A 65 -21.36 -21.32 41.41
C LEU A 65 -21.65 -20.89 42.86
N HIS A 66 -21.66 -19.59 43.16
CA HIS A 66 -21.99 -19.08 44.51
C HIS A 66 -23.40 -19.47 44.96
N ARG A 67 -24.29 -19.79 44.03
CA ARG A 67 -25.69 -20.18 44.30
C ARG A 67 -25.83 -21.60 44.84
N VAL A 68 -24.83 -22.46 44.70
CA VAL A 68 -24.87 -23.85 45.17
C VAL A 68 -24.69 -23.95 46.70
N GLY A 69 -24.28 -22.86 47.38
CA GLY A 69 -23.83 -22.89 48.77
C GLY A 69 -24.75 -22.36 49.87
N GLU A 70 -25.83 -21.62 49.62
CA GLU A 70 -26.43 -20.80 50.70
C GLU A 70 -27.97 -20.86 50.81
N GLY A 71 -28.45 -21.19 52.01
CA GLY A 71 -29.87 -21.16 52.40
C GLY A 71 -30.52 -19.76 52.33
N ALA A 72 -29.73 -18.68 52.21
CA ALA A 72 -30.21 -17.31 52.02
C ALA A 72 -30.85 -17.05 50.64
N ALA A 73 -30.57 -17.90 49.64
CA ALA A 73 -31.15 -17.80 48.29
C ALA A 73 -32.67 -18.05 48.23
N SER A 74 -33.26 -18.58 49.31
CA SER A 74 -34.69 -18.87 49.43
C SER A 74 -35.54 -17.67 49.87
N LEU A 75 -34.92 -16.57 50.30
CA LEU A 75 -35.62 -15.35 50.71
C LEU A 75 -36.12 -14.57 49.48
N PRO A 76 -37.42 -14.19 49.39
CA PRO A 76 -38.00 -13.56 48.20
C PRO A 76 -37.28 -12.30 47.71
N ARG A 77 -36.80 -11.45 48.63
CA ARG A 77 -36.05 -10.23 48.29
C ARG A 77 -34.72 -10.53 47.59
N PHE A 78 -34.04 -11.61 47.97
CA PHE A 78 -32.79 -12.02 47.34
C PHE A 78 -33.03 -12.68 45.97
N GLN A 79 -34.18 -13.31 45.76
CA GLN A 79 -34.57 -13.85 44.45
C GLN A 79 -34.80 -12.75 43.41
N ALA A 80 -35.46 -11.65 43.80
CA ALA A 80 -35.67 -10.51 42.92
C ALA A 80 -34.37 -9.79 42.53
N LEU A 81 -33.47 -9.59 43.50
CA LEU A 81 -32.14 -9.01 43.25
C LEU A 81 -31.27 -9.91 42.35
N ASP A 82 -31.35 -11.23 42.54
CA ASP A 82 -30.65 -12.19 41.70
C ASP A 82 -31.18 -12.22 40.26
N ALA A 83 -32.50 -12.14 40.08
CA ALA A 83 -33.12 -12.07 38.76
C ALA A 83 -32.67 -10.81 38.00
N ALA A 84 -32.72 -9.65 38.66
CA ALA A 84 -32.25 -8.40 38.07
C ALA A 84 -30.76 -8.44 37.72
N PHE A 85 -29.92 -9.01 38.59
CA PHE A 85 -28.50 -9.13 38.32
C PHE A 85 -28.18 -10.08 37.15
N ARG A 86 -28.96 -11.15 36.96
CA ARG A 86 -28.82 -12.04 35.81
C ARG A 86 -29.23 -11.37 34.51
N GLU A 87 -30.35 -10.66 34.53
CA GLU A 87 -30.82 -9.86 33.39
C GLU A 87 -29.76 -8.83 32.99
N ASP A 88 -29.19 -8.09 33.96
CA ASP A 88 -28.09 -7.14 33.71
C ASP A 88 -26.86 -7.84 33.09
N LEU A 89 -26.50 -9.04 33.55
CA LEU A 89 -25.36 -9.80 33.00
C LEU A 89 -25.63 -10.30 31.59
N ASP A 90 -26.84 -10.78 31.31
CA ASP A 90 -27.24 -11.23 29.97
C ASP A 90 -27.28 -10.05 29.00
N ASP A 91 -27.88 -8.91 29.38
CA ASP A 91 -27.90 -7.68 28.57
C ASP A 91 -26.49 -7.16 28.28
N ASN A 92 -25.60 -7.19 29.26
CA ASN A 92 -24.21 -6.77 29.08
C ASN A 92 -23.45 -7.73 28.15
N ARG A 93 -23.72 -9.03 28.23
CA ARG A 93 -23.14 -10.02 27.31
C ARG A 93 -23.62 -9.76 25.90
N ASP A 94 -24.93 -9.63 25.69
CA ASP A 94 -25.52 -9.44 24.38
C ASP A 94 -25.02 -8.13 23.75
N ARG A 95 -24.96 -7.03 24.52
CA ARG A 95 -24.35 -5.77 24.06
C ARG A 95 -22.88 -5.98 23.68
N ALA A 96 -22.10 -6.71 24.47
CA ALA A 96 -20.70 -6.96 24.17
C ALA A 96 -20.49 -7.82 22.92
N GLU A 97 -21.40 -8.75 22.63
CA GLU A 97 -21.40 -9.59 21.43
C GLU A 97 -21.74 -8.77 20.16
N TYR A 98 -22.75 -7.89 20.22
CA TYR A 98 -23.02 -6.95 19.13
C TYR A 98 -21.82 -6.04 18.85
N ASP A 99 -21.25 -5.48 19.90
CA ASP A 99 -20.03 -4.68 19.86
C ASP A 99 -18.83 -5.42 19.24
N LEU A 100 -18.77 -6.75 19.38
CA LEU A 100 -17.72 -7.56 18.75
C LEU A 100 -17.98 -7.71 17.24
N ILE A 101 -19.24 -7.92 16.85
CA ILE A 101 -19.63 -8.02 15.44
C ILE A 101 -19.25 -6.73 14.70
N ASP A 102 -19.64 -5.57 15.22
CA ASP A 102 -19.34 -4.27 14.60
C ASP A 102 -17.82 -4.04 14.42
N ARG A 103 -17.02 -4.45 15.41
CA ARG A 103 -15.55 -4.37 15.33
C ARG A 103 -14.96 -5.35 14.33
N GLN A 104 -15.53 -6.54 14.21
CA GLN A 104 -15.12 -7.52 13.20
C GLN A 104 -15.45 -7.04 11.79
N GLU A 105 -16.60 -6.41 11.59
CA GLU A 105 -16.98 -5.75 10.34
C GLU A 105 -16.00 -4.62 10.00
N THR A 106 -15.71 -3.75 10.96
CA THR A 106 -14.70 -2.70 10.82
C THR A 106 -13.34 -3.28 10.41
N LEU A 107 -12.87 -4.35 11.08
CA LEU A 107 -11.62 -5.02 10.71
C LEU A 107 -11.68 -5.59 9.29
N ALA A 108 -12.81 -6.16 8.86
CA ALA A 108 -12.97 -6.68 7.52
C ALA A 108 -12.88 -5.56 6.47
N ASP A 109 -13.50 -4.42 6.72
CA ASP A 109 -13.42 -3.22 5.87
C ASP A 109 -11.99 -2.69 5.77
N GLU A 110 -11.29 -2.56 6.90
CA GLU A 110 -9.90 -2.09 6.94
C GLU A 110 -8.97 -3.05 6.17
N LEU A 111 -9.19 -4.37 6.25
CA LEU A 111 -8.44 -5.38 5.50
C LEU A 111 -8.75 -5.32 4.00
N SER A 112 -10.00 -5.03 3.61
CA SER A 112 -10.39 -4.82 2.22
C SER A 112 -9.69 -3.58 1.66
N ALA A 113 -9.76 -2.46 2.37
CA ALA A 113 -9.05 -1.23 2.03
C ALA A 113 -7.53 -1.45 1.91
N LEU A 114 -6.92 -2.26 2.80
CA LEU A 114 -5.50 -2.62 2.69
C LEU A 114 -5.18 -3.31 1.36
N ARG A 115 -6.00 -4.27 0.92
CA ARG A 115 -5.81 -4.95 -0.36
C ARG A 115 -5.92 -3.98 -1.53
N GLU A 116 -6.88 -3.06 -1.49
CA GLU A 116 -7.03 -2.02 -2.51
C GLU A 116 -5.80 -1.11 -2.58
N ARG A 117 -5.32 -0.62 -1.43
CA ARG A 117 -4.11 0.22 -1.36
C ARG A 117 -2.87 -0.51 -1.84
N GLN A 118 -2.73 -1.80 -1.54
CA GLN A 118 -1.65 -2.63 -2.05
C GLN A 118 -1.70 -2.74 -3.57
N GLY A 119 -2.90 -2.95 -4.14
CA GLY A 119 -3.09 -2.95 -5.59
C GLY A 119 -2.78 -1.59 -6.24
N GLU A 120 -3.15 -0.47 -5.62
CA GLU A 120 -2.78 0.87 -6.08
C GLU A 120 -1.26 1.08 -6.09
N TRP A 121 -0.60 0.70 -4.99
CA TRP A 121 0.85 0.79 -4.87
C TRP A 121 1.56 -0.04 -5.94
N GLN A 122 1.16 -1.30 -6.15
CA GLN A 122 1.71 -2.15 -7.21
C GLN A 122 1.54 -1.53 -8.60
N ARG A 123 0.37 -0.95 -8.91
CA ARG A 123 0.14 -0.25 -10.17
C ARG A 123 1.06 0.96 -10.34
N GLU A 124 1.30 1.75 -9.28
CA GLU A 124 2.25 2.86 -9.35
C GLU A 124 3.71 2.39 -9.49
N GLN A 125 4.10 1.28 -8.86
CA GLN A 125 5.43 0.68 -9.06
C GLN A 125 5.63 0.28 -10.53
N VAL A 126 4.69 -0.46 -11.12
CA VAL A 126 4.76 -0.84 -12.54
C VAL A 126 4.86 0.39 -13.45
N ARG A 127 4.09 1.46 -13.17
CA ARG A 127 4.14 2.71 -13.94
C ARG A 127 5.48 3.44 -13.78
N ARG A 128 6.06 3.43 -12.58
CA ARG A 128 7.38 4.01 -12.31
C ARG A 128 8.46 3.26 -13.09
N ASP A 129 8.46 1.94 -13.00
CA ASP A 129 9.46 1.08 -13.63
C ASP A 129 9.39 1.22 -15.16
N ALA A 130 8.19 1.26 -15.74
CA ALA A 130 8.00 1.52 -17.17
C ALA A 130 8.58 2.87 -17.64
N VAL A 131 8.50 3.92 -16.82
CA VAL A 131 9.11 5.23 -17.13
C VAL A 131 10.63 5.19 -16.98
N SER A 132 11.14 4.48 -15.97
CA SER A 132 12.57 4.25 -15.79
C SER A 132 13.17 3.54 -17.01
N ASP A 133 12.51 2.48 -17.50
CA ASP A 133 12.92 1.75 -18.70
C ASP A 133 12.87 2.63 -19.95
N ALA A 134 11.83 3.44 -20.10
CA ALA A 134 11.72 4.37 -21.22
C ALA A 134 12.85 5.42 -21.22
N LEU A 135 13.21 5.94 -20.04
CA LEU A 135 14.33 6.87 -19.91
C LEU A 135 15.67 6.20 -20.21
N ALA A 136 15.89 4.96 -19.74
CA ALA A 136 17.08 4.19 -20.06
C ALA A 136 17.22 3.96 -21.57
N ARG A 137 16.14 3.54 -22.25
CA ARG A 137 16.11 3.40 -23.71
C ARG A 137 16.39 4.71 -24.44
N SER A 138 15.80 5.82 -23.99
CA SER A 138 16.03 7.15 -24.56
C SER A 138 17.50 7.58 -24.45
N ARG A 139 18.12 7.38 -23.29
CA ARG A 139 19.56 7.67 -23.07
C ARG A 139 20.46 6.81 -23.96
N ALA A 140 20.17 5.52 -24.07
CA ALA A 140 20.91 4.62 -24.95
C ALA A 140 20.82 5.04 -26.42
N ALA A 141 19.62 5.42 -26.90
CA ALA A 141 19.43 5.90 -28.26
C ALA A 141 20.21 7.20 -28.55
N VAL A 142 20.23 8.15 -27.61
CA VAL A 142 21.04 9.37 -27.72
C VAL A 142 22.53 9.05 -27.75
N GLY A 143 23.00 8.11 -26.93
CA GLY A 143 24.39 7.63 -26.94
C GLY A 143 24.80 7.07 -28.31
N LEU A 144 24.02 6.12 -28.84
CA LEU A 144 24.26 5.52 -30.16
C LEU A 144 24.25 6.55 -31.28
N SER A 145 23.34 7.54 -31.21
CA SER A 145 23.30 8.61 -32.21
C SER A 145 24.55 9.49 -32.19
N ARG A 146 25.12 9.75 -30.99
CA ARG A 146 26.37 10.52 -30.85
C ARG A 146 27.57 9.74 -31.34
N GLU A 147 27.64 8.44 -31.04
CA GLU A 147 28.68 7.55 -31.54
C GLU A 147 28.70 7.53 -33.07
N ARG A 148 27.54 7.33 -33.70
CA ARG A 148 27.42 7.36 -35.18
C ARG A 148 27.80 8.71 -35.79
N ALA A 149 27.44 9.82 -35.13
CA ALA A 149 27.83 11.15 -35.60
C ALA A 149 29.35 11.35 -35.53
N ALA A 150 29.99 10.91 -34.44
CA ALA A 150 31.44 10.97 -34.28
C ALA A 150 32.17 10.05 -35.28
N GLU A 151 31.63 8.86 -35.57
CA GLU A 151 32.16 7.98 -36.61
C GLU A 151 32.09 8.63 -37.99
N SER A 152 30.96 9.25 -38.34
CA SER A 152 30.79 9.98 -39.60
C SER A 152 31.76 11.15 -39.72
N GLU A 153 31.91 11.96 -38.66
CA GLU A 153 32.85 13.09 -38.64
C GLU A 153 34.31 12.62 -38.78
N ALA A 154 34.67 11.50 -38.14
CA ALA A 154 35.98 10.88 -38.27
C ALA A 154 36.21 10.29 -39.67
N GLU A 155 35.18 9.77 -40.34
CA GLU A 155 35.26 9.35 -41.75
C GLU A 155 35.40 10.54 -42.70
N ASP A 156 34.63 11.60 -42.50
CA ASP A 156 34.70 12.82 -43.30
C ASP A 156 36.07 13.49 -43.16
N THR A 157 36.66 13.49 -41.97
CA THR A 157 38.04 13.95 -41.76
C THR A 157 39.05 13.09 -42.53
N ARG A 158 38.87 11.76 -42.57
CA ARG A 158 39.72 10.84 -43.34
C ARG A 158 39.56 11.00 -44.85
N ARG A 159 38.37 11.34 -45.34
CA ARG A 159 38.08 11.59 -46.77
C ARG A 159 38.46 13.00 -47.19
N GLY A 160 38.38 13.96 -46.26
CA GLY A 160 38.59 15.39 -46.40
C GLY A 160 40.06 15.83 -46.34
N THR A 161 41.02 14.94 -46.55
CA THR A 161 42.35 15.32 -47.04
C THR A 161 42.36 15.39 -48.58
N PRO A 162 42.13 16.56 -49.20
CA PRO A 162 42.52 16.73 -50.59
C PRO A 162 43.67 17.71 -50.76
N PHE A 163 44.55 17.31 -51.68
CA PHE A 163 45.30 18.17 -52.59
C PHE A 163 46.56 18.86 -52.02
N HIS A 164 47.69 18.14 -52.09
CA HIS A 164 48.97 18.79 -52.33
C HIS A 164 48.93 19.43 -53.73
N PRO A 165 48.95 20.77 -53.86
CA PRO A 165 49.20 21.38 -55.15
C PRO A 165 50.62 20.99 -55.55
N LEU A 166 50.76 20.20 -56.62
CA LEU A 166 52.05 20.00 -57.27
C LEU A 166 52.57 21.38 -57.64
N ALA A 167 53.66 21.80 -56.98
CA ALA A 167 54.38 23.02 -57.31
C ALA A 167 54.79 22.94 -58.78
N ARG A 168 54.09 23.68 -59.63
CA ARG A 168 54.52 23.95 -61.01
C ARG A 168 55.77 24.82 -60.91
N THR A 169 56.93 24.18 -60.96
CA THR A 169 58.20 24.84 -61.27
C THR A 169 58.06 25.44 -62.66
N SER A 170 57.98 26.77 -62.69
CA SER A 170 58.11 27.56 -63.93
C SER A 170 59.50 28.18 -63.91
N ARG A 171 60.15 28.09 -65.07
CA ARG A 171 61.53 28.50 -65.40
C ARG A 171 61.89 29.92 -64.99
#